data_AF-A0A2G9S6G1-F1
#
_entry.id   AF-A0A2G9S6G1-F1
#
_cell.length_a   1.000
_cell.length_b   1.000
_cell.length_c   1.000
_cell.angle_alpha   90.00
_cell.angle_beta   90.00
_cell.angle_gamma   90.00
#
_symmetry.space_group_name_H-M   'P 1'
#
loop_
_entity.id
_entity.type
_entity.pdbx_description
1 polymer ?
#
loop_
_entity_poly.entity_id
_entity_poly.type
_entity_poly.pdbx_seq_one_letter_code
_entity_poly.pdbx_strand_id
1 'polypeptide(L)'
;IGDALQYAVQSVISEVHGARPLSSKITIILVADKSDDQVNDAASSATANRISVFPIGVGSRYDEDELSILAGPSAIHKITKLQLFDDLPTILLLGNDFINKLCYDSIKVCTDDDGNQRKAGESWTLSDQCHTVKCLPDGSTNLESHRVNCLKIPKPICDNNLPAIKVEETCGCRWVCPCTCKGSSNRHIVTFDGLNFKLISNCSYVLFDDKMNNVEVILQNGECRSLSHQTCMNSVQVKHDQEEVTLFNNMQVSVNGRSVTVPHHSSVFEIDVYGAVIHEVKIPKLGFVLTFTPSINEFMLQLNPHVFSSSTSGLCGKYCKDR
;
A
#
# COMPACT_ATOMS: atom_id res chain seq x y z
N ILE A 1 11.58 43.97 32.14
CA ILE A 1 11.33 42.57 31.70
C ILE A 1 12.32 42.18 30.61
N GLY A 2 12.55 43.05 29.63
CA GLY A 2 13.51 42.88 28.54
C GLY A 2 14.92 42.59 29.02
N ASP A 3 15.48 43.38 29.93
CA ASP A 3 16.86 43.19 30.42
C ASP A 3 17.02 41.83 31.14
N ALA A 4 16.01 41.43 31.92
CA ALA A 4 16.01 40.14 32.61
C ALA A 4 15.96 38.95 31.64
N LEU A 5 15.12 39.03 30.61
CA LEU A 5 15.07 38.00 29.56
C LEU A 5 16.37 37.96 28.76
N GLN A 6 16.91 39.13 28.39
CA GLN A 6 18.16 39.22 27.65
C GLN A 6 19.32 38.61 28.45
N TYR A 7 19.40 38.90 29.75
CA TYR A 7 20.37 38.27 30.65
C TYR A 7 20.19 36.75 30.72
N ALA A 8 18.95 36.25 30.81
CA ALA A 8 18.69 34.81 30.82
C ALA A 8 19.17 34.14 29.52
N VAL A 9 18.87 34.73 28.36
CA VAL A 9 19.30 34.23 27.04
C VAL A 9 20.83 34.18 26.93
N GLN A 10 21.52 35.24 27.37
CA GLN A 10 22.97 35.35 27.20
C GLN A 10 23.79 34.59 28.25
N SER A 11 23.32 34.55 29.49
CA SER A 11 24.13 34.10 30.63
C SER A 11 23.63 32.80 31.27
N VAL A 12 22.32 32.55 31.26
CA VAL A 12 21.73 31.40 31.98
C VAL A 12 21.52 30.20 31.05
N ILE A 13 21.11 30.45 29.80
CA ILE A 13 20.68 29.41 28.85
C ILE A 13 21.64 29.30 27.65
N SER A 14 22.81 29.95 27.74
CA SER A 14 23.85 29.82 26.72
C SER A 14 24.67 28.55 26.92
N GLU A 15 25.11 27.96 25.81
CA GLU A 15 25.88 26.70 25.81
C GLU A 15 27.23 26.87 26.52
N VAL A 16 27.81 28.08 26.43
CA VAL A 16 29.03 28.47 27.14
C VAL A 16 28.89 28.36 28.66
N HIS A 17 27.67 28.49 29.19
CA HIS A 17 27.36 28.38 30.61
C HIS A 17 26.69 27.04 30.99
N GLY A 18 26.81 26.02 30.14
CA GLY A 18 26.41 24.64 30.45
C GLY A 18 25.02 24.23 29.96
N ALA A 19 24.35 25.08 29.17
CA ALA A 19 23.11 24.66 28.51
C ALA A 19 23.38 23.55 27.49
N ARG A 20 22.54 22.51 27.47
CA ARG A 20 22.73 21.36 26.58
C ARG A 20 22.58 21.79 25.11
N PRO A 21 23.54 21.45 24.24
CA PRO A 21 23.44 21.77 22.81
C PRO A 21 22.31 20.96 22.17
N LEU A 22 21.63 21.56 21.19
CA LEU A 22 20.56 20.96 20.39
C LEU A 22 19.27 20.55 21.14
N SER A 23 19.16 20.77 22.45
CA SER A 23 17.91 20.56 23.19
C SER A 23 16.99 21.78 23.13
N SER A 24 15.68 21.57 23.16
CA SER A 24 14.70 22.63 23.33
C SER A 24 14.95 23.38 24.64
N LYS A 25 15.07 24.70 24.56
CA LYS A 25 15.30 25.59 25.70
C LYS A 25 14.03 26.34 26.02
N ILE A 26 13.67 26.39 27.30
CA ILE A 26 12.42 27.00 27.75
C ILE A 26 12.74 28.02 28.84
N THR A 27 12.10 29.19 28.77
CA THR A 27 12.13 30.21 29.82
C THR A 27 10.71 30.47 30.29
N ILE A 28 10.47 30.33 31.58
CA ILE A 28 9.20 30.71 32.20
C ILE A 28 9.42 32.07 32.86
N ILE A 29 8.56 33.05 32.57
CA ILE A 29 8.68 34.40 33.11
C ILE A 29 7.39 34.80 33.83
N LEU A 30 7.51 35.19 35.10
CA LEU A 30 6.40 35.66 35.91
C LEU A 30 6.30 37.19 35.75
N VAL A 31 5.14 37.68 35.33
CA VAL A 31 4.90 39.11 35.05
C VAL A 31 3.72 39.59 35.88
N ALA A 32 3.97 40.51 36.81
CA ALA A 32 2.94 41.03 37.72
C ALA A 32 2.66 42.53 37.55
N ASP A 33 3.43 43.20 36.69
CA ASP A 33 3.30 44.62 36.38
C ASP A 33 3.86 44.90 34.98
N LYS A 34 3.63 46.10 34.47
CA LYS A 34 4.15 46.55 33.18
C LYS A 34 5.68 46.63 33.17
N SER A 35 6.30 46.34 32.03
CA SER A 35 7.74 46.47 31.87
C SER A 35 8.22 47.92 31.88
N ASP A 36 9.28 48.20 32.65
CA ASP A 36 9.98 49.50 32.64
C ASP A 36 10.94 49.65 31.43
N ASP A 37 11.27 48.54 30.75
CA ASP A 37 12.19 48.45 29.63
C ASP A 37 11.50 47.85 28.38
N GLN A 38 12.15 47.98 27.21
CA GLN A 38 11.62 47.43 25.97
C GLN A 38 11.75 45.90 25.92
N VAL A 39 10.67 45.23 25.55
CA VAL A 39 10.57 43.75 25.57
C VAL A 39 10.84 43.11 24.20
N ASN A 40 10.69 43.87 23.11
CA ASN A 40 10.76 43.39 21.73
C ASN A 40 12.12 42.78 21.36
N ASP A 41 13.21 43.47 21.67
CA ASP A 41 14.56 43.03 21.30
C ASP A 41 14.94 41.77 22.06
N ALA A 42 14.60 41.69 23.34
CA ALA A 42 14.84 40.53 24.18
C ALA A 42 14.00 39.31 23.72
N ALA A 43 12.73 39.52 23.35
CA ALA A 43 11.88 38.46 22.80
C ALA A 43 12.37 37.96 21.43
N SER A 44 12.83 38.87 20.57
CA SER A 44 13.41 38.54 19.26
C SER A 44 14.73 37.78 19.43
N SER A 45 15.57 38.21 20.37
CA SER A 45 16.82 37.55 20.76
C SER A 45 16.57 36.13 21.30
N ALA A 46 15.58 35.94 22.17
CA ALA A 46 15.19 34.61 22.66
C ALA A 46 14.75 33.69 21.51
N THR A 47 13.91 34.20 20.60
CA THR A 47 13.43 33.45 19.44
C THR A 47 14.56 33.06 18.49
N ALA A 48 15.47 33.99 18.18
CA ALA A 48 16.64 33.74 17.33
C ALA A 48 17.57 32.67 17.92
N ASN A 49 17.65 32.59 19.25
CA ASN A 49 18.41 31.56 19.97
C ASN A 49 17.63 30.26 20.23
N ARG A 50 16.46 30.08 19.59
CA ARG A 50 15.58 28.91 19.73
C ARG A 50 15.13 28.64 21.17
N ILE A 51 14.89 29.71 21.94
CA ILE A 51 14.38 29.65 23.31
C ILE A 51 12.88 29.97 23.29
N SER A 52 12.06 29.05 23.77
CA SER A 52 10.61 29.25 23.94
C SER A 52 10.31 29.96 25.25
N VAL A 53 9.65 31.11 25.21
CA VAL A 53 9.27 31.89 26.40
C VAL A 53 7.80 31.64 26.75
N PHE A 54 7.53 31.33 28.01
CA PHE A 54 6.20 31.10 28.57
C PHE A 54 5.91 32.16 29.64
N PRO A 55 5.25 33.26 29.26
CA PRO A 55 4.84 34.27 30.21
C PRO A 55 3.65 33.82 31.06
N ILE A 56 3.75 34.06 32.36
CA ILE A 56 2.70 33.86 33.34
C ILE A 56 2.34 35.24 33.91
N GLY A 57 1.22 35.80 33.46
CA GLY A 57 0.66 37.04 33.98
C GLY A 57 -0.02 36.81 35.33
N VAL A 58 0.36 37.55 36.36
CA VAL A 58 -0.22 37.43 37.70
C VAL A 58 -0.88 38.75 38.11
N GLY A 59 -2.17 38.71 38.43
CA GLY A 59 -2.95 39.90 38.77
C GLY A 59 -3.49 40.63 37.54
N SER A 60 -3.56 41.96 37.59
CA SER A 60 -4.23 42.79 36.58
C SER A 60 -3.42 43.99 36.07
N ARG A 61 -2.16 44.14 36.52
CA ARG A 61 -1.33 45.32 36.22
C ARG A 61 -0.32 45.11 35.09
N TYR A 62 -0.16 43.88 34.62
CA TYR A 62 0.71 43.59 33.47
C TYR A 62 0.05 44.04 32.16
N ASP A 63 0.87 44.23 31.13
CA ASP A 63 0.42 44.55 29.77
C ASP A 63 0.29 43.27 28.93
N GLU A 64 -0.90 43.03 28.38
CA GLU A 64 -1.21 41.84 27.55
C GLU A 64 -0.43 41.82 26.22
N ASP A 65 -0.13 43.00 25.68
CA ASP A 65 0.65 43.12 24.46
C ASP A 65 2.10 42.70 24.73
N GLU A 66 2.65 43.05 25.90
CA GLU A 66 3.99 42.61 26.32
C GLU A 66 4.06 41.08 26.50
N LEU A 67 3.01 40.46 27.06
CA LEU A 67 2.96 38.99 27.15
C LEU A 67 2.88 38.34 25.77
N SER A 68 2.14 38.94 24.84
CA SER A 68 2.02 38.45 23.46
C SER A 68 3.34 38.56 22.70
N ILE A 69 4.07 39.67 22.88
CA ILE A 69 5.42 39.89 22.34
C ILE A 69 6.38 38.82 22.89
N LEU A 70 6.38 38.58 24.20
CA LEU A 70 7.22 37.57 24.84
C LEU A 70 6.94 36.17 24.32
N ALA A 71 5.65 35.81 24.19
CA ALA A 71 5.23 34.49 23.75
C ALA A 71 5.40 34.23 22.24
N GLY A 72 5.54 35.29 21.45
CA GLY A 72 5.77 35.23 20.01
C GLY A 72 4.57 34.66 19.22
N PRO A 73 4.79 34.08 18.02
CA PRO A 73 3.72 33.66 17.11
C PRO A 73 2.80 32.54 17.64
N SER A 74 3.14 31.92 18.78
CA SER A 74 2.34 30.90 19.46
C SER A 74 1.68 31.42 20.76
N ALA A 75 1.49 32.75 20.90
CA ALA A 75 0.97 33.41 22.10
C ALA A 75 -0.28 32.76 22.71
N ILE A 76 -1.21 32.29 21.86
CA ILE A 76 -2.47 31.65 22.26
C ILE A 76 -2.25 30.40 23.14
N HIS A 77 -1.12 29.71 23.00
CA HIS A 77 -0.83 28.45 23.70
C HIS A 77 0.21 28.58 24.81
N LYS A 78 0.95 29.70 24.86
CA LYS A 78 2.09 29.94 25.78
C LYS A 78 1.77 30.81 26.98
N ILE A 79 0.75 31.67 26.89
CA ILE A 79 0.41 32.61 27.96
C ILE A 79 -0.46 31.91 28.99
N THR A 80 -0.08 32.01 30.27
CA THR A 80 -0.92 31.60 31.41
C THR A 80 -1.27 32.82 32.25
N LYS A 81 -2.50 32.89 32.76
CA LYS A 81 -2.98 34.02 33.56
C LYS A 81 -3.46 33.53 34.92
N LEU A 82 -2.97 34.16 35.97
CA LEU A 82 -3.32 33.90 37.37
C LEU A 82 -3.88 35.16 38.00
N GLN A 83 -4.76 34.99 38.99
CA GLN A 83 -5.27 36.12 39.77
C GLN A 83 -4.31 36.47 40.90
N LEU A 84 -3.76 35.47 41.58
CA LEU A 84 -2.84 35.63 42.71
C LEU A 84 -1.61 34.74 42.54
N PHE A 85 -0.50 35.13 43.20
CA PHE A 85 0.71 34.29 43.24
C PHE A 85 0.46 32.94 43.93
N ASP A 86 -0.48 32.91 44.88
CA ASP A 86 -0.89 31.69 45.59
C ASP A 86 -1.60 30.68 44.67
N ASP A 87 -2.02 31.10 43.48
CA ASP A 87 -2.60 30.21 42.47
C ASP A 87 -1.52 29.46 41.66
N LEU A 88 -0.24 29.83 41.78
CA LEU A 88 0.85 29.19 41.02
C LEU A 88 0.94 27.66 41.24
N PRO A 89 0.77 27.12 42.46
CA PRO A 89 0.71 25.67 42.66
C PRO A 89 -0.47 25.01 41.93
N THR A 90 -1.57 25.72 41.68
CA THR A 90 -2.73 25.17 40.96
C THR A 90 -2.43 24.87 39.49
N ILE A 91 -1.49 25.59 38.87
CA ILE A 91 -0.99 25.29 37.52
C ILE A 91 -0.32 23.92 37.46
N LEU A 92 0.32 23.50 38.56
CA LEU A 92 1.00 22.20 38.66
C LEU A 92 0.07 21.08 39.11
N LEU A 93 -1.02 21.41 39.82
CA LEU A 93 -1.96 20.44 40.41
C LEU A 93 -3.16 20.15 39.50
N LEU A 94 -3.62 21.13 38.70
CA LEU A 94 -4.75 20.99 37.78
C LEU A 94 -4.28 20.46 36.42
N GLY A 95 -3.73 19.25 36.42
CA GLY A 95 -3.54 18.44 35.22
C GLY A 95 -2.26 18.69 34.42
N ASN A 96 -1.86 17.65 33.68
CA ASN A 96 -0.69 17.61 32.80
C ASN A 96 -0.65 18.71 31.72
N ASP A 97 -1.63 19.61 31.63
CA ASP A 97 -1.79 20.58 30.55
C ASP A 97 -0.66 21.60 30.49
N PHE A 98 -0.20 22.14 31.64
CA PHE A 98 0.93 23.07 31.64
C PHE A 98 2.24 22.39 31.26
N ILE A 99 2.50 21.20 31.80
CA ILE A 99 3.68 20.39 31.45
C ILE A 99 3.63 19.96 29.98
N ASN A 100 2.46 19.58 29.47
CA ASN A 100 2.26 19.25 28.06
C ASN A 100 2.51 20.49 27.18
N LYS A 101 2.04 21.67 27.56
CA LYS A 101 2.37 22.92 26.86
C LYS A 101 3.88 23.16 26.86
N LEU A 102 4.58 22.99 27.98
CA LEU A 102 6.04 23.14 28.02
C LEU A 102 6.76 22.10 27.13
N CYS A 103 6.32 20.84 27.11
CA CYS A 103 7.00 19.76 26.41
C CYS A 103 6.66 19.64 24.91
N TYR A 104 5.50 20.12 24.47
CA TYR A 104 5.00 19.94 23.10
C TYR A 104 4.85 21.24 22.29
N ASP A 105 5.11 22.42 22.88
CA ASP A 105 4.81 23.71 22.23
C ASP A 105 5.96 24.30 21.40
N SER A 106 6.30 23.53 20.38
CA SER A 106 6.18 24.12 19.05
C SER A 106 5.44 23.09 18.23
N ILE A 107 4.23 23.40 17.74
CA ILE A 107 3.63 22.66 16.63
C ILE A 107 4.59 22.86 15.46
N LYS A 108 5.61 22.02 15.41
CA LYS A 108 6.56 22.03 14.34
C LYS A 108 5.89 21.33 13.19
N VAL A 109 5.66 22.12 12.17
CA VAL A 109 5.02 21.70 10.95
C VAL A 109 6.11 21.07 10.10
N CYS A 110 5.89 19.86 9.61
CA CYS A 110 6.79 19.25 8.63
C CYS A 110 6.51 19.89 7.26
N THR A 111 7.51 19.96 6.39
CA THR A 111 7.31 20.37 5.00
C THR A 111 7.43 19.14 4.13
N ASP A 112 6.45 18.88 3.27
CA ASP A 112 6.53 17.80 2.29
C ASP A 112 7.32 18.20 1.04
N ASP A 113 7.52 17.26 0.12
CA ASP A 113 8.32 17.45 -1.10
C ASP A 113 7.72 18.51 -2.04
N ASP A 114 6.43 18.80 -1.90
CA ASP A 114 5.69 19.82 -2.66
C ASP A 114 5.72 21.20 -1.97
N GLY A 115 6.40 21.30 -0.82
CA GLY A 115 6.49 22.53 -0.03
C GLY A 115 5.28 22.78 0.87
N ASN A 116 4.35 21.83 1.00
CA ASN A 116 3.18 21.98 1.85
C ASN A 116 3.50 21.69 3.31
N GLN A 117 2.80 22.42 4.17
CA GLN A 117 2.90 22.31 5.61
C GLN A 117 2.02 21.18 6.15
N ARG A 118 2.64 20.22 6.85
CA ARG A 118 2.02 19.02 7.43
C ARG A 118 2.03 19.06 8.96
N LYS A 119 0.87 18.85 9.57
CA LYS A 119 0.72 18.87 11.04
C LYS A 119 1.29 17.60 11.67
N ALA A 120 1.70 17.70 12.93
CA ALA A 120 2.09 16.54 13.71
C ALA A 120 1.01 15.44 13.69
N GLY A 121 1.41 14.21 13.40
CA GLY A 121 0.53 13.05 13.23
C GLY A 121 0.09 12.79 11.78
N GLU A 122 0.17 13.77 10.88
CA GLU A 122 -0.15 13.56 9.47
C GLU A 122 0.85 12.62 8.80
N SER A 123 0.36 11.81 7.86
CA SER A 123 1.18 10.91 7.05
C SER A 123 0.84 11.08 5.58
N TRP A 124 1.84 11.03 4.71
CA TRP A 124 1.68 11.13 3.26
C TRP A 124 2.59 10.14 2.55
N THR A 125 2.17 9.68 1.38
CA THR A 125 2.95 8.76 0.54
C THR A 125 3.75 9.55 -0.47
N LEU A 126 5.03 9.22 -0.61
CA LEU A 126 5.91 9.87 -1.58
C LEU A 126 5.52 9.50 -3.02
N SER A 127 6.04 10.26 -3.98
CA SER A 127 5.80 10.06 -5.41
C SER A 127 6.19 8.67 -5.92
N ASP A 128 7.11 7.99 -5.23
CA ASP A 128 7.51 6.62 -5.56
C ASP A 128 6.50 5.55 -5.10
N GLN A 129 5.42 5.93 -4.41
CA GLN A 129 4.36 5.07 -3.87
C GLN A 129 4.83 4.03 -2.84
N CYS A 130 6.11 4.04 -2.47
CA CYS A 130 6.75 2.98 -1.69
C CYS A 130 7.34 3.47 -0.38
N HIS A 131 7.24 4.76 -0.12
CA HIS A 131 7.59 5.34 1.15
C HIS A 131 6.44 6.17 1.69
N THR A 132 6.17 6.00 2.98
CA THR A 132 5.24 6.85 3.73
C THR A 132 6.04 7.66 4.73
N VAL A 133 5.81 8.97 4.73
CA VAL A 133 6.39 9.87 5.71
C VAL A 133 5.33 10.22 6.74
N LYS A 134 5.71 10.19 8.02
CA LYS A 134 4.87 10.65 9.14
C LYS A 134 5.53 11.82 9.84
N CYS A 135 4.78 12.91 10.01
CA CYS A 135 5.23 14.07 10.79
C CYS A 135 5.14 13.77 12.28
N LEU A 136 6.26 13.89 13.00
CA LEU A 136 6.32 13.67 14.44
C LEU A 136 6.06 14.96 15.22
N PRO A 137 5.59 14.88 16.48
CA PRO A 137 5.30 16.06 17.31
C PRO A 137 6.49 17.01 17.52
N ASP A 138 7.72 16.52 17.37
CA ASP A 138 8.95 17.30 17.52
C ASP A 138 9.42 17.98 16.21
N GLY A 139 8.62 17.91 15.15
CA GLY A 139 8.90 18.48 13.82
C GLY A 139 9.81 17.65 12.94
N SER A 140 10.25 16.48 13.41
CA SER A 140 11.00 15.54 12.59
C SER A 140 10.04 14.66 11.79
N THR A 141 10.57 14.06 10.73
CA THR A 141 9.83 13.14 9.87
C THR A 141 10.31 11.72 10.11
N ASN A 142 9.40 10.77 10.27
CA ASN A 142 9.70 9.34 10.22
C ASN A 142 9.38 8.79 8.83
N LEU A 143 10.36 8.17 8.18
CA LEU A 143 10.20 7.54 6.88
C LEU A 143 9.97 6.04 7.06
N GLU A 144 8.80 5.56 6.69
CA GLU A 144 8.49 4.14 6.59
C GLU A 144 8.66 3.68 5.16
N SER A 145 9.45 2.62 4.95
CA SER A 145 9.65 2.02 3.63
C SER A 145 8.78 0.79 3.49
N HIS A 146 7.92 0.80 2.48
CA HIS A 146 7.13 -0.34 2.03
C HIS A 146 7.87 -1.15 0.96
N ARG A 147 9.16 -0.85 0.72
CA ARG A 147 9.96 -1.56 -0.27
C ARG A 147 10.26 -2.98 0.19
N VAL A 148 9.90 -3.93 -0.66
CA VAL A 148 10.05 -5.35 -0.37
C VAL A 148 11.32 -5.91 -1.00
N ASN A 149 12.22 -6.42 -0.16
CA ASN A 149 13.38 -7.19 -0.63
C ASN A 149 13.02 -8.69 -0.76
N CYS A 150 12.66 -9.06 -1.97
CA CYS A 150 12.31 -10.41 -2.42
C CYS A 150 13.29 -11.52 -2.04
N LEU A 151 14.57 -11.20 -1.93
CA LEU A 151 15.61 -12.18 -1.59
C LEU A 151 15.55 -12.61 -0.12
N LYS A 152 14.92 -11.79 0.73
CA LYS A 152 14.74 -12.07 2.15
C LYS A 152 13.39 -12.74 2.48
N ILE A 153 12.47 -12.78 1.52
CA ILE A 153 11.17 -13.43 1.71
C ILE A 153 11.30 -14.94 1.49
N PRO A 154 10.84 -15.78 2.42
CA PRO A 154 10.78 -17.22 2.20
C PRO A 154 9.80 -17.53 1.05
N LYS A 155 10.24 -18.37 0.11
CA LYS A 155 9.38 -18.83 -0.98
C LYS A 155 8.32 -19.80 -0.43
N PRO A 156 7.04 -19.66 -0.78
CA PRO A 156 6.03 -20.62 -0.38
C PRO A 156 6.30 -21.98 -1.03
N ILE A 157 5.84 -23.04 -0.36
CA ILE A 157 5.80 -24.38 -0.92
C ILE A 157 4.43 -24.57 -1.54
N CYS A 158 4.41 -24.88 -2.83
CA CYS A 158 3.16 -25.02 -3.57
C CYS A 158 2.60 -26.42 -3.43
N ASP A 159 1.27 -26.55 -3.29
CA ASP A 159 0.58 -27.85 -3.21
C ASP A 159 0.91 -28.77 -4.39
N ASN A 160 1.07 -28.18 -5.58
CA ASN A 160 1.41 -28.87 -6.82
C ASN A 160 2.92 -29.14 -7.00
N ASN A 161 3.75 -28.86 -6.00
CA ASN A 161 5.21 -28.94 -6.03
C ASN A 161 5.89 -28.13 -7.16
N LEU A 162 5.18 -27.21 -7.81
CA LEU A 162 5.79 -26.30 -8.77
C LEU A 162 6.63 -25.24 -8.03
N PRO A 163 7.74 -24.77 -8.64
CA PRO A 163 8.52 -23.71 -8.05
C PRO A 163 7.70 -22.42 -7.98
N ALA A 164 7.71 -21.76 -6.82
CA ALA A 164 7.12 -20.44 -6.67
C ALA A 164 7.75 -19.45 -7.66
N ILE A 165 6.91 -18.63 -8.28
CA ILE A 165 7.31 -17.62 -9.25
C ILE A 165 7.36 -16.25 -8.59
N LYS A 166 8.28 -15.40 -9.06
CA LYS A 166 8.40 -14.01 -8.61
C LYS A 166 7.43 -13.16 -9.43
N VAL A 167 6.56 -12.43 -8.76
CA VAL A 167 5.67 -11.44 -9.38
C VAL A 167 6.09 -10.06 -8.89
N GLU A 168 6.49 -9.20 -9.83
CA GLU A 168 6.87 -7.82 -9.52
C GLU A 168 5.62 -7.01 -9.13
N GLU A 169 5.78 -6.16 -8.11
CA GLU A 169 4.77 -5.23 -7.61
C GLU A 169 5.38 -3.82 -7.54
N THR A 170 4.54 -2.79 -7.41
CA THR A 170 4.98 -1.38 -7.39
C THR A 170 6.14 -1.13 -6.45
N CYS A 171 6.13 -1.78 -5.27
CA CYS A 171 7.14 -1.58 -4.23
C CYS A 171 8.07 -2.76 -3.99
N GLY A 172 8.10 -3.74 -4.89
CA GLY A 172 9.02 -4.87 -4.77
C GLY A 172 8.45 -6.09 -5.46
N CYS A 173 8.27 -7.18 -4.72
CA CYS A 173 7.65 -8.37 -5.30
C CYS A 173 7.03 -9.26 -4.22
N ARG A 174 6.30 -10.25 -4.71
CA ARG A 174 5.89 -11.40 -3.92
C ARG A 174 6.23 -12.71 -4.63
N TRP A 175 6.42 -13.74 -3.83
CA TRP A 175 6.49 -15.12 -4.32
C TRP A 175 5.09 -15.71 -4.29
N VAL A 176 4.68 -16.32 -5.39
CA VAL A 176 3.36 -16.95 -5.50
C VAL A 176 3.47 -18.32 -6.12
N CYS A 177 2.56 -19.20 -5.73
CA CYS A 177 2.42 -20.48 -6.40
C CYS A 177 1.75 -20.31 -7.77
N PRO A 178 2.32 -20.89 -8.84
CA PRO A 178 1.72 -20.82 -10.16
C PRO A 178 0.41 -21.60 -10.20
N CYS A 179 -0.62 -20.98 -10.79
CA CYS A 179 -1.98 -21.51 -10.86
C CYS A 179 -2.22 -22.06 -12.25
N THR A 180 -1.74 -23.27 -12.49
CA THR A 180 -1.76 -23.90 -13.80
C THR A 180 -2.46 -25.26 -13.75
N CYS A 181 -3.46 -25.44 -14.61
CA CYS A 181 -4.12 -26.71 -14.86
C CYS A 181 -3.75 -27.18 -16.26
N LYS A 182 -3.48 -28.47 -16.44
CA LYS A 182 -3.02 -29.04 -17.72
C LYS A 182 -3.78 -30.30 -18.05
N GLY A 183 -4.08 -30.51 -19.32
CA GLY A 183 -4.56 -31.79 -19.84
C GLY A 183 -3.69 -32.26 -20.99
N SER A 184 -3.44 -33.57 -21.10
CA SER A 184 -2.54 -34.14 -22.11
C SER A 184 -3.12 -35.34 -22.88
N SER A 185 -2.38 -35.81 -23.89
CA SER A 185 -2.81 -36.81 -24.89
C SER A 185 -3.25 -38.16 -24.34
N ASN A 186 -2.80 -38.56 -23.16
CA ASN A 186 -3.17 -39.80 -22.49
C ASN A 186 -4.40 -39.64 -21.57
N ARG A 187 -5.14 -38.53 -21.71
CA ARG A 187 -6.34 -38.16 -20.94
C ARG A 187 -6.04 -37.81 -19.49
N HIS A 188 -4.78 -37.50 -19.14
CA HIS A 188 -4.44 -37.07 -17.80
C HIS A 188 -4.71 -35.57 -17.66
N ILE A 189 -5.46 -35.21 -16.63
CA ILE A 189 -5.62 -33.84 -16.16
C ILE A 189 -4.82 -33.69 -14.88
N VAL A 190 -4.02 -32.63 -14.82
CA VAL A 190 -3.35 -32.14 -13.61
C VAL A 190 -4.04 -30.87 -13.17
N THR A 191 -4.66 -30.88 -12.00
CA THR A 191 -5.39 -29.75 -11.40
C THR A 191 -4.46 -28.66 -10.90
N PHE A 192 -5.01 -27.52 -10.47
CA PHE A 192 -4.22 -26.42 -9.90
C PHE A 192 -3.42 -26.82 -8.66
N ASP A 193 -3.98 -27.70 -7.81
CA ASP A 193 -3.36 -28.28 -6.62
C ASP A 193 -2.52 -29.54 -6.91
N GLY A 194 -2.33 -29.90 -8.18
CA GLY A 194 -1.41 -30.95 -8.60
C GLY A 194 -1.96 -32.38 -8.54
N LEU A 195 -3.26 -32.56 -8.30
CA LEU A 195 -3.91 -33.86 -8.40
C LEU A 195 -3.94 -34.31 -9.87
N ASN A 196 -3.62 -35.58 -10.10
CA ASN A 196 -3.56 -36.17 -11.43
C ASN A 196 -4.62 -37.27 -11.57
N PHE A 197 -5.50 -37.15 -12.55
CA PHE A 197 -6.51 -38.17 -12.84
C PHE A 197 -6.75 -38.31 -14.35
N LYS A 198 -7.34 -39.45 -14.74
CA LYS A 198 -7.60 -39.80 -16.13
C LYS A 198 -9.07 -39.60 -16.49
N LEU A 199 -9.36 -38.97 -17.62
CA LEU A 199 -10.70 -38.92 -18.21
C LEU A 199 -11.06 -40.23 -18.92
N ILE A 200 -12.25 -40.76 -18.65
CA ILE A 200 -12.66 -42.10 -19.09
C ILE A 200 -13.71 -42.08 -20.21
N SER A 201 -14.39 -40.95 -20.46
CA SER A 201 -15.53 -40.86 -21.41
C SER A 201 -15.35 -39.80 -22.50
N ASN A 202 -16.04 -40.01 -23.64
CA ASN A 202 -16.22 -39.03 -24.71
C ASN A 202 -17.43 -38.17 -24.36
N CYS A 203 -17.21 -37.08 -23.64
CA CYS A 203 -18.26 -36.17 -23.19
C CYS A 203 -17.77 -34.72 -23.25
N SER A 204 -18.68 -33.78 -22.96
CA SER A 204 -18.31 -32.41 -22.62
C SER A 204 -18.02 -32.30 -21.13
N TYR A 205 -16.94 -31.60 -20.80
CA TYR A 205 -16.46 -31.43 -19.43
C TYR A 205 -16.24 -29.96 -19.11
N VAL A 206 -16.78 -29.49 -17.98
CA VAL A 206 -16.42 -28.19 -17.45
C VAL A 206 -15.04 -28.30 -16.80
N LEU A 207 -14.03 -27.72 -17.44
CA LEU A 207 -12.67 -27.68 -16.92
C LEU A 207 -12.56 -26.67 -15.79
N PHE A 208 -13.17 -25.51 -15.96
CA PHE A 208 -13.06 -24.39 -15.04
C PHE A 208 -14.36 -23.58 -15.08
N ASP A 209 -14.87 -23.20 -13.91
CA ASP A 209 -16.01 -22.31 -13.74
C ASP A 209 -15.72 -21.37 -12.56
N ASP A 210 -15.77 -20.07 -12.81
CA ASP A 210 -15.71 -19.03 -11.80
C ASP A 210 -16.86 -18.03 -11.99
N LYS A 211 -17.83 -18.13 -11.08
CA LYS A 211 -19.04 -17.30 -11.10
C LYS A 211 -18.78 -15.84 -10.74
N MET A 212 -17.72 -15.54 -9.98
CA MET A 212 -17.45 -14.17 -9.55
C MET A 212 -16.92 -13.31 -10.70
N ASN A 213 -16.00 -13.88 -11.48
CA ASN A 213 -15.45 -13.22 -12.67
C ASN A 213 -16.20 -13.62 -13.96
N ASN A 214 -17.25 -14.44 -13.86
CA ASN A 214 -18.08 -14.89 -14.97
C ASN A 214 -17.24 -15.52 -16.11
N VAL A 215 -16.43 -16.51 -15.77
CA VAL A 215 -15.57 -17.25 -16.71
C VAL A 215 -15.88 -18.75 -16.65
N GLU A 216 -16.12 -19.36 -17.81
CA GLU A 216 -16.34 -20.81 -17.95
C GLU A 216 -15.44 -21.38 -19.06
N VAL A 217 -14.81 -22.53 -18.81
CA VAL A 217 -14.02 -23.27 -19.79
C VAL A 217 -14.58 -24.67 -19.94
N ILE A 218 -14.96 -25.02 -21.17
CA ILE A 218 -15.57 -26.31 -21.50
C ILE A 218 -14.67 -27.04 -22.49
N LEU A 219 -14.32 -28.28 -22.17
CA LEU A 219 -13.65 -29.21 -23.06
C LEU A 219 -14.66 -30.16 -23.69
N GLN A 220 -14.67 -30.26 -25.00
CA GLN A 220 -15.48 -31.26 -25.72
C GLN A 220 -14.56 -32.37 -26.23
N ASN A 221 -14.73 -33.57 -25.69
CA ASN A 221 -14.04 -34.76 -26.18
C ASN A 221 -14.88 -35.49 -27.22
N GLY A 222 -14.22 -36.07 -28.22
CA GLY A 222 -14.87 -36.97 -29.16
C GLY A 222 -13.89 -37.94 -29.80
N GLU A 223 -14.36 -38.66 -30.82
CA GLU A 223 -13.54 -39.65 -31.51
C GLU A 223 -12.49 -38.99 -32.40
N CYS A 224 -11.26 -39.51 -32.35
CA CYS A 224 -10.20 -39.06 -33.24
C CYS A 224 -10.50 -39.51 -34.68
N ARG A 225 -10.34 -38.61 -35.67
CA ARG A 225 -10.63 -38.91 -37.09
C ARG A 225 -9.75 -40.02 -37.69
N SER A 226 -8.58 -40.27 -37.12
CA SER A 226 -7.51 -41.08 -37.71
C SER A 226 -7.14 -42.35 -36.92
N LEU A 227 -7.68 -42.55 -35.72
CA LEU A 227 -7.31 -43.66 -34.83
C LEU A 227 -8.55 -44.23 -34.15
N SER A 228 -8.85 -45.51 -34.42
CA SER A 228 -9.96 -46.21 -33.76
C SER A 228 -9.69 -46.35 -32.26
N HIS A 229 -10.74 -46.16 -31.44
CA HIS A 229 -10.70 -46.27 -29.98
C HIS A 229 -9.88 -45.21 -29.21
N GLN A 230 -9.43 -44.13 -29.87
CA GLN A 230 -8.78 -42.99 -29.21
C GLN A 230 -9.73 -41.78 -29.10
N THR A 231 -9.66 -41.10 -27.96
CA THR A 231 -10.42 -39.89 -27.64
C THR A 231 -9.54 -38.67 -27.87
N CYS A 232 -10.02 -37.70 -28.65
CA CYS A 232 -9.36 -36.43 -28.90
C CYS A 232 -10.17 -35.29 -28.26
N MET A 233 -9.47 -34.24 -27.83
CA MET A 233 -10.06 -32.95 -27.49
C MET A 233 -10.50 -32.32 -28.81
N ASN A 234 -11.80 -32.37 -29.11
CA ASN A 234 -12.35 -31.84 -30.35
C ASN A 234 -12.40 -30.32 -30.36
N SER A 235 -12.73 -29.73 -29.21
CA SER A 235 -12.71 -28.29 -29.03
C SER A 235 -12.52 -27.91 -27.57
N VAL A 236 -11.98 -26.71 -27.36
CA VAL A 236 -11.97 -26.04 -26.07
C VAL A 236 -12.71 -24.71 -26.24
N GLN A 237 -13.74 -24.50 -25.42
CA GLN A 237 -14.55 -23.29 -25.41
C GLN A 237 -14.23 -22.48 -24.16
N VAL A 238 -14.04 -21.17 -24.33
CA VAL A 238 -13.89 -20.18 -23.25
C VAL A 238 -15.04 -19.20 -23.35
N LYS A 239 -15.78 -19.02 -22.27
CA LYS A 239 -16.84 -18.01 -22.14
C LYS A 239 -16.43 -16.99 -21.11
N HIS A 240 -16.66 -15.72 -21.42
CA HIS A 240 -16.53 -14.63 -20.47
C HIS A 240 -17.56 -13.54 -20.80
N ASP A 241 -18.38 -13.17 -19.82
CA ASP A 241 -19.49 -12.25 -20.02
C ASP A 241 -20.49 -12.70 -21.09
N GLN A 242 -20.56 -11.97 -22.21
CA GLN A 242 -21.48 -12.25 -23.32
C GLN A 242 -20.75 -12.77 -24.57
N GLU A 243 -19.43 -12.95 -24.48
CA GLU A 243 -18.61 -13.46 -25.57
C GLU A 243 -18.18 -14.90 -25.28
N GLU A 244 -18.24 -15.74 -26.32
CA GLU A 244 -17.71 -17.10 -26.30
C GLU A 244 -16.71 -17.32 -27.44
N VAL A 245 -15.58 -17.95 -27.11
CA VAL A 245 -14.54 -18.34 -28.06
C VAL A 245 -14.46 -19.86 -28.09
N THR A 246 -14.43 -20.47 -29.27
CA THR A 246 -14.23 -21.91 -29.42
C THR A 246 -13.03 -22.18 -30.32
N LEU A 247 -12.09 -22.96 -29.79
CA LEU A 247 -10.87 -23.41 -30.44
C LEU A 247 -11.09 -24.85 -30.89
N PHE A 248 -11.05 -25.11 -32.20
CA PHE A 248 -11.30 -26.44 -32.75
C PHE A 248 -10.00 -27.17 -33.04
N ASN A 249 -10.07 -28.51 -33.02
CA ASN A 249 -8.95 -29.39 -33.29
C ASN A 249 -8.42 -29.33 -34.73
N ASN A 250 -9.20 -28.79 -35.66
CA ASN A 250 -8.81 -28.54 -37.06
C ASN A 250 -8.17 -27.16 -37.26
N MET A 251 -7.73 -26.50 -36.19
CA MET A 251 -7.17 -25.14 -36.18
C MET A 251 -8.15 -24.02 -36.55
N GLN A 252 -9.46 -24.30 -36.65
CA GLN A 252 -10.47 -23.26 -36.80
C GLN A 252 -10.74 -22.58 -35.45
N VAL A 253 -11.06 -21.28 -35.50
CA VAL A 253 -11.50 -20.49 -34.34
C VAL A 253 -12.86 -19.89 -34.63
N SER A 254 -13.77 -19.92 -33.67
CA SER A 254 -15.03 -19.19 -33.74
C SER A 254 -15.23 -18.27 -32.54
N VAL A 255 -15.84 -17.11 -32.79
CA VAL A 255 -16.32 -16.19 -31.76
C VAL A 255 -17.84 -16.08 -31.90
N ASN A 256 -18.59 -16.34 -30.83
CA ASN A 256 -20.05 -16.36 -30.81
C ASN A 256 -20.65 -17.22 -31.94
N GLY A 257 -20.08 -18.42 -32.13
CA GLY A 257 -20.47 -19.38 -33.16
C GLY A 257 -20.08 -19.01 -34.61
N ARG A 258 -19.46 -17.85 -34.84
CA ARG A 258 -19.02 -17.42 -36.19
C ARG A 258 -17.53 -17.67 -36.35
N SER A 259 -17.15 -18.34 -37.45
CA SER A 259 -15.73 -18.55 -37.78
C SER A 259 -15.03 -17.21 -37.99
N VAL A 260 -13.86 -17.04 -37.37
CA VAL A 260 -13.02 -15.85 -37.50
C VAL A 260 -11.62 -16.24 -37.99
N THR A 261 -10.89 -15.27 -38.52
CA THR A 261 -9.45 -15.39 -38.82
C THR A 261 -8.64 -14.87 -37.65
N VAL A 262 -7.57 -15.59 -37.29
CA VAL A 262 -6.59 -15.16 -36.26
C VAL A 262 -5.39 -14.43 -36.90
N PRO A 263 -4.76 -13.47 -36.21
CA PRO A 263 -5.08 -13.00 -34.86
C PRO A 263 -6.41 -12.25 -34.79
N HIS A 264 -7.13 -12.39 -33.68
CA HIS A 264 -8.42 -11.74 -33.45
C HIS A 264 -8.48 -11.13 -32.04
N HIS A 265 -8.81 -9.85 -31.96
CA HIS A 265 -8.82 -9.10 -30.70
C HIS A 265 -10.17 -8.39 -30.56
N SER A 266 -10.86 -8.63 -29.45
CA SER A 266 -12.06 -7.92 -29.02
C SER A 266 -11.76 -7.05 -27.79
N SER A 267 -12.77 -6.37 -27.24
CA SER A 267 -12.62 -5.67 -25.95
C SER A 267 -12.43 -6.61 -24.75
N VAL A 268 -12.66 -7.91 -24.97
CA VAL A 268 -12.68 -8.96 -23.95
C VAL A 268 -11.53 -9.95 -24.15
N PHE A 269 -11.38 -10.45 -25.38
CA PHE A 269 -10.46 -11.53 -25.72
C PHE A 269 -9.33 -11.07 -26.65
N GLU A 270 -8.13 -11.62 -26.44
CA GLU A 270 -7.06 -11.66 -27.43
C GLU A 270 -6.85 -13.11 -27.85
N ILE A 271 -6.87 -13.37 -29.16
CA ILE A 271 -6.82 -14.72 -29.72
C ILE A 271 -5.72 -14.80 -30.77
N ASP A 272 -4.72 -15.64 -30.50
CA ASP A 272 -3.53 -15.80 -31.32
C ASP A 272 -3.29 -17.26 -31.70
N VAL A 273 -2.52 -17.48 -32.77
CA VAL A 273 -2.02 -18.81 -33.14
C VAL A 273 -0.51 -18.77 -33.37
N TYR A 274 0.23 -19.60 -32.65
CA TYR A 274 1.67 -19.72 -32.80
C TYR A 274 2.06 -20.97 -33.60
N GLY A 275 2.99 -20.78 -34.55
CA GLY A 275 3.58 -21.86 -35.34
C GLY A 275 2.56 -22.69 -36.12
N ALA A 276 1.37 -22.16 -36.38
CA ALA A 276 0.22 -22.85 -36.99
C ALA A 276 -0.30 -24.09 -36.23
N VAL A 277 0.08 -24.27 -34.96
CA VAL A 277 -0.28 -25.48 -34.18
C VAL A 277 -0.79 -25.21 -32.78
N ILE A 278 -0.54 -24.02 -32.22
CA ILE A 278 -0.93 -23.65 -30.85
C ILE A 278 -1.94 -22.52 -30.92
N HIS A 279 -3.14 -22.74 -30.40
CA HIS A 279 -4.09 -21.67 -30.09
C HIS A 279 -3.74 -21.05 -28.74
N GLU A 280 -3.88 -19.73 -28.64
CA GLU A 280 -3.81 -18.97 -27.38
C GLU A 280 -5.03 -18.06 -27.27
N VAL A 281 -5.72 -18.11 -26.13
CA VAL A 281 -6.80 -17.19 -25.77
C VAL A 281 -6.46 -16.53 -24.45
N LYS A 282 -6.47 -15.20 -24.44
CA LYS A 282 -6.24 -14.37 -23.25
C LYS A 282 -7.47 -13.56 -22.89
N ILE A 283 -7.69 -13.36 -21.59
CA ILE A 283 -8.54 -12.29 -21.07
C ILE A 283 -7.62 -11.34 -20.30
N PRO A 284 -7.05 -10.30 -20.95
CA PRO A 284 -5.98 -9.49 -20.37
C PRO A 284 -6.35 -8.86 -19.03
N LYS A 285 -7.59 -8.38 -18.90
CA LYS A 285 -8.11 -7.76 -17.66
C LYS A 285 -8.10 -8.69 -16.45
N LEU A 286 -8.18 -10.01 -16.67
CA LEU A 286 -8.16 -11.02 -15.61
C LEU A 286 -6.82 -11.73 -15.49
N GLY A 287 -5.87 -11.51 -16.40
CA GLY A 287 -4.64 -12.30 -16.50
C GLY A 287 -4.91 -13.79 -16.71
N PHE A 288 -6.00 -14.13 -17.42
CA PHE A 288 -6.35 -15.49 -17.81
C PHE A 288 -5.65 -15.83 -19.12
N VAL A 289 -5.05 -17.02 -19.21
CA VAL A 289 -4.43 -17.54 -20.43
C VAL A 289 -4.80 -19.01 -20.61
N LEU A 290 -5.37 -19.36 -21.76
CA LEU A 290 -5.59 -20.73 -22.19
C LEU A 290 -4.79 -20.99 -23.47
N THR A 291 -3.96 -22.03 -23.46
CA THR A 291 -3.36 -22.56 -24.70
C THR A 291 -3.93 -23.92 -25.03
N PHE A 292 -4.16 -24.19 -26.31
CA PHE A 292 -4.62 -25.49 -26.80
C PHE A 292 -3.81 -25.89 -28.04
N THR A 293 -3.19 -27.07 -27.98
CA THR A 293 -2.37 -27.63 -29.06
C THR A 293 -3.00 -28.93 -29.54
N PRO A 294 -3.87 -28.88 -30.58
CA PRO A 294 -4.63 -30.04 -31.03
C PRO A 294 -3.77 -31.24 -31.45
N SER A 295 -2.63 -30.97 -32.10
CA SER A 295 -1.75 -32.00 -32.68
C SER A 295 -1.18 -32.98 -31.65
N ILE A 296 -1.04 -32.53 -30.41
CA ILE A 296 -0.58 -33.35 -29.27
C ILE A 296 -1.66 -33.48 -28.18
N ASN A 297 -2.89 -33.08 -28.48
CA ASN A 297 -4.04 -33.22 -27.60
C ASN A 297 -3.77 -32.66 -26.18
N GLU A 298 -3.22 -31.44 -26.13
CA GLU A 298 -2.76 -30.78 -24.90
C GLU A 298 -3.45 -29.43 -24.73
N PHE A 299 -3.89 -29.13 -23.50
CA PHE A 299 -4.27 -27.78 -23.09
C PHE A 299 -3.55 -27.37 -21.81
N MET A 300 -3.37 -26.06 -21.66
CA MET A 300 -2.89 -25.46 -20.42
C MET A 300 -3.74 -24.24 -20.11
N LEU A 301 -4.27 -24.20 -18.89
CA LEU A 301 -5.01 -23.07 -18.34
C LEU A 301 -4.17 -22.45 -17.22
N GLN A 302 -3.83 -21.18 -17.36
CA GLN A 302 -3.11 -20.39 -16.38
C GLN A 302 -3.98 -19.22 -15.90
N LEU A 303 -4.05 -19.08 -14.57
CA LEU A 303 -4.83 -18.04 -13.91
C LEU A 303 -3.93 -17.04 -13.19
N ASN A 304 -4.40 -15.81 -13.07
CA ASN A 304 -3.77 -14.81 -12.21
C ASN A 304 -4.17 -15.04 -10.74
N PRO A 305 -3.20 -15.32 -9.85
CA PRO A 305 -3.47 -15.53 -8.43
C PRO A 305 -3.98 -14.29 -7.67
N HIS A 306 -3.98 -13.10 -8.27
CA HIS A 306 -4.58 -11.91 -7.67
C HIS A 306 -6.08 -11.78 -7.95
N VAL A 307 -6.57 -12.35 -9.05
CA VAL A 307 -7.93 -12.12 -9.57
C VAL A 307 -8.85 -13.29 -9.23
N PHE A 308 -8.35 -14.51 -9.40
CA PHE A 308 -9.09 -15.72 -9.13
C PHE A 308 -8.88 -16.17 -7.68
N SER A 309 -9.90 -16.76 -7.06
CA SER A 309 -9.86 -17.17 -5.65
C SER A 309 -10.43 -18.57 -5.44
N SER A 310 -10.55 -19.02 -4.19
CA SER A 310 -10.97 -20.39 -3.84
C SER A 310 -12.39 -20.81 -4.24
N SER A 311 -13.18 -19.95 -4.89
CA SER A 311 -14.54 -20.23 -5.35
C SER A 311 -14.63 -20.97 -6.70
N THR A 312 -13.50 -21.34 -7.30
CA THR A 312 -13.47 -22.01 -8.60
C THR A 312 -14.01 -23.43 -8.52
N SER A 313 -14.71 -23.86 -9.57
CA SER A 313 -15.20 -25.23 -9.71
C SER A 313 -14.85 -25.82 -11.09
N GLY A 314 -15.14 -27.11 -11.29
CA GLY A 314 -14.76 -27.84 -12.50
C GLY A 314 -13.59 -28.81 -12.29
N LEU A 315 -13.18 -29.47 -13.38
CA LEU A 315 -12.17 -30.53 -13.34
C LEU A 315 -10.75 -30.07 -12.99
N CYS A 316 -10.43 -28.78 -13.20
CA CYS A 316 -9.15 -28.21 -12.77
C CYS A 316 -9.05 -28.01 -11.25
N GLY A 317 -10.12 -28.32 -10.52
CA GLY A 317 -10.14 -28.32 -9.06
C GLY A 317 -10.23 -26.91 -8.45
N LYS A 318 -9.89 -26.85 -7.17
CA LYS A 318 -9.88 -25.60 -6.42
C LYS A 318 -8.60 -24.83 -6.73
N TYR A 319 -8.71 -23.51 -6.62
CA TYR A 319 -7.61 -22.57 -6.72
C TYR A 319 -6.34 -23.00 -5.95
N CYS A 320 -5.19 -22.73 -6.57
CA CYS A 320 -3.82 -22.90 -6.05
C CYS A 320 -3.63 -22.28 -4.65
N LYS A 321 -3.29 -23.08 -3.64
CA LYS A 321 -2.97 -22.59 -2.29
C LYS A 321 -1.51 -22.82 -1.94
N ASP A 322 -1.04 -22.00 -1.02
CA ASP A 322 0.24 -22.18 -0.35
C ASP A 322 0.06 -23.22 0.78
N ARG A 323 1.07 -24.06 0.98
CA ARG A 323 1.11 -25.10 2.02
C ARG A 323 1.81 -24.64 3.29
#